data_AF-A0A1Y0MMV7-F1
#
_entry.id   AF-A0A1Y0MMV7-F1
#
_cell.length_a   1.000
_cell.length_b   1.000
_cell.length_c   1.000
_cell.angle_alpha   90.00
_cell.angle_beta   90.00
_cell.angle_gamma   90.00
#
_symmetry.space_group_name_H-M   'P 1'
#
loop_
_entity.id
_entity.type
_entity.pdbx_description
1 polymer ?
#
loop_
_entity_poly.entity_id
_entity_poly.type
_entity_poly.pdbx_seq_one_letter_code
_entity_poly.pdbx_strand_id
1 'polypeptide(L)'
;MNNSNKALTTNDIVSQVLSDAIIYERINYAMKTILNAHGGQSCNHWQTTYHYQGLQTAYQLLGFTENIAFESITDELHKAFFIALKEDQKLSSSDREPAPKLAKTVLSNWMKIIRNQGFLN
;
A
#
# COMPACT_ATOMS: atom_id res chain seq x y z
N MET A 1 21.24 -11.49 26.37
CA MET A 1 20.57 -10.85 25.22
C MET A 1 19.11 -10.67 25.60
N ASN A 2 18.68 -9.44 25.91
CA ASN A 2 17.27 -9.15 26.19
C ASN A 2 16.51 -9.12 24.86
N ASN A 3 15.84 -10.21 24.51
CA ASN A 3 14.77 -10.16 23.52
C ASN A 3 13.56 -9.51 24.19
N SER A 4 13.58 -8.18 24.23
CA SER A 4 12.38 -7.39 24.49
C SER A 4 11.42 -7.69 23.35
N ASN A 5 10.47 -8.60 23.56
CA ASN A 5 9.29 -8.75 22.71
C ASN A 5 8.48 -7.45 22.79
N LYS A 6 8.95 -6.42 22.12
CA LYS A 6 8.24 -5.15 22.00
C LYS A 6 7.05 -5.45 21.10
N ALA A 7 5.85 -5.35 21.66
CA ALA A 7 4.63 -5.49 20.88
C ALA A 7 4.68 -4.51 19.69
N LEU A 8 4.36 -5.02 18.50
CA LEU A 8 4.28 -4.20 17.29
C LEU A 8 3.20 -3.14 17.49
N THR A 9 3.51 -1.89 17.15
CA THR A 9 2.51 -0.82 17.15
C THR A 9 1.58 -0.97 15.94
N THR A 10 0.40 -0.34 15.97
CA THR A 10 -0.51 -0.28 14.81
C THR A 10 0.21 0.22 13.55
N ASN A 11 1.07 1.23 13.68
CA ASN A 11 1.85 1.75 12.55
C ASN A 11 2.86 0.72 12.03
N ASP A 12 3.46 -0.11 12.89
CA ASP A 12 4.34 -1.18 12.46
C ASP A 12 3.58 -2.23 11.65
N ILE A 13 2.38 -2.60 12.11
CA ILE A 13 1.50 -3.56 11.43
C ILE A 13 1.02 -2.99 10.08
N VAL A 14 0.54 -1.74 10.05
CA VAL A 14 0.09 -1.07 8.83
C VAL A 14 1.24 -0.91 7.84
N SER A 15 2.44 -0.56 8.30
CA SER A 15 3.62 -0.47 7.43
C SER A 15 4.00 -1.83 6.83
N GLN A 16 3.78 -2.93 7.56
CA GLN A 16 4.03 -4.28 7.05
C GLN A 16 3.00 -4.67 5.98
N VAL A 17 1.71 -4.43 6.24
CA VAL A 17 0.64 -4.67 5.26
C VAL A 17 0.86 -3.84 3.97
N LEU A 18 1.27 -2.57 4.11
CA LEU A 18 1.61 -1.72 2.96
C LEU A 18 2.82 -2.22 2.18
N SER A 19 3.83 -2.77 2.87
CA SER A 19 5.00 -3.38 2.21
C SER A 19 4.58 -4.58 1.37
N ASP A 20 3.71 -5.44 1.89
CA ASP A 20 3.21 -6.62 1.16
C ASP A 20 2.38 -6.20 -0.06
N ALA A 21 1.53 -5.16 0.08
CA ALA A 21 0.78 -4.58 -1.02
C ALA A 21 1.70 -4.00 -2.12
N ILE A 22 2.80 -3.35 -1.76
CA ILE A 22 3.80 -2.84 -2.71
C ILE A 22 4.49 -3.97 -3.46
N ILE A 23 4.91 -5.04 -2.76
CA ILE A 23 5.53 -6.22 -3.38
C ILE A 23 4.56 -6.82 -4.40
N TYR A 24 3.31 -7.00 -4.00
CA TYR A 24 2.25 -7.52 -4.86
C TYR A 24 2.09 -6.66 -6.13
N GLU A 25 1.97 -5.35 -6.00
CA GLU A 25 1.78 -4.45 -7.16
C GLU A 25 2.98 -4.43 -8.10
N ARG A 26 4.20 -4.51 -7.55
CA ARG A 26 5.41 -4.61 -8.37
C ARG A 26 5.45 -5.92 -9.16
N ILE A 27 5.08 -7.05 -8.55
CA ILE A 27 4.98 -8.35 -9.23
C ILE A 27 3.90 -8.29 -10.32
N ASN A 28 2.74 -7.75 -10.01
CA ASN A 28 1.63 -7.62 -10.96
C ASN A 28 2.01 -6.75 -12.17
N TYR A 29 2.71 -5.62 -11.95
CA TYR A 29 3.24 -4.80 -13.04
C TYR A 29 4.23 -5.57 -13.91
N ALA A 30 5.22 -6.24 -13.30
CA ALA A 30 6.20 -7.03 -14.03
C ALA A 30 5.54 -8.16 -14.86
N MET A 31 4.56 -8.85 -14.27
CA MET A 31 3.79 -9.89 -14.96
C MET A 31 2.98 -9.34 -16.13
N LYS A 32 2.32 -8.19 -15.96
CA LYS A 32 1.63 -7.51 -17.07
C LYS A 32 2.60 -7.14 -18.20
N THR A 33 3.79 -6.63 -17.88
CA THR A 33 4.82 -6.33 -18.88
C THR A 33 5.26 -7.60 -19.63
N ILE A 34 5.53 -8.69 -18.91
CA ILE A 34 5.93 -9.96 -19.52
C ILE A 34 4.81 -10.52 -20.41
N LEU A 35 3.57 -10.55 -19.92
CA LEU A 35 2.42 -11.09 -20.66
C LEU A 35 2.08 -10.24 -21.89
N ASN A 36 2.13 -8.91 -21.76
CA ASN A 36 1.94 -8.02 -22.91
C ASN A 36 3.05 -8.19 -23.95
N ALA A 37 4.29 -8.44 -23.54
CA ALA A 37 5.40 -8.71 -24.44
C ALA A 37 5.26 -10.06 -25.19
N HIS A 38 4.44 -10.99 -24.66
CA HIS A 38 4.25 -12.33 -25.23
C HIS A 38 2.80 -12.57 -25.73
N GLY A 39 1.99 -11.52 -25.87
CA GLY A 39 0.61 -11.62 -26.40
C GLY A 39 -0.41 -12.32 -25.50
N GLY A 40 -0.12 -12.46 -24.20
CA GLY A 40 -0.97 -13.16 -23.23
C GLY A 40 -2.16 -12.31 -22.75
N GLN A 41 -3.33 -12.94 -22.61
CA GLN A 41 -4.53 -12.31 -22.04
C GLN A 41 -4.33 -11.97 -20.55
N SER A 42 -4.82 -10.79 -20.16
CA SER A 42 -4.60 -10.10 -18.89
C SER A 42 -4.91 -10.91 -17.62
N CYS A 43 -4.00 -10.87 -16.64
CA CYS A 43 -4.09 -11.45 -15.28
C CYS A 43 -5.19 -10.85 -14.36
N ASN A 44 -6.38 -10.56 -14.87
CA ASN A 44 -7.41 -9.82 -14.14
C ASN A 44 -7.96 -10.57 -12.92
N HIS A 45 -7.82 -11.90 -12.85
CA HIS A 45 -8.44 -12.71 -11.80
C HIS A 45 -7.65 -12.79 -10.48
N TRP A 46 -6.32 -12.61 -10.54
CA TRP A 46 -5.49 -12.59 -9.32
C TRP A 46 -5.51 -11.20 -8.66
N GLN A 47 -5.95 -10.19 -9.41
CA GLN A 47 -5.87 -8.77 -9.10
C GLN A 47 -6.85 -8.32 -8.00
N THR A 48 -7.98 -9.01 -7.84
CA THR A 48 -9.09 -8.48 -7.03
C THR A 48 -9.02 -8.90 -5.57
N THR A 49 -8.60 -10.13 -5.27
CA THR A 49 -8.68 -10.68 -3.90
C THR A 49 -7.61 -10.13 -2.97
N TYR A 50 -6.35 -10.08 -3.40
CA TYR A 50 -5.23 -9.64 -2.54
C TYR A 50 -5.12 -8.11 -2.43
N HIS A 51 -5.36 -7.39 -3.52
CA HIS A 51 -5.26 -5.93 -3.56
C HIS A 51 -6.28 -5.26 -2.65
N TYR A 52 -7.53 -5.71 -2.70
CA TYR A 52 -8.58 -5.16 -1.84
C TYR A 52 -8.39 -5.57 -0.38
N GLN A 53 -8.10 -6.84 -0.07
CA GLN A 53 -8.02 -7.29 1.32
C GLN A 53 -6.82 -6.70 2.08
N GLY A 54 -5.65 -6.58 1.45
CA GLY A 54 -4.47 -5.99 2.09
C GLY A 54 -4.66 -4.51 2.42
N LEU A 55 -5.03 -3.70 1.41
CA LEU A 55 -5.25 -2.26 1.62
C LEU A 55 -6.45 -2.01 2.55
N GLN A 56 -7.53 -2.79 2.44
CA GLN A 56 -8.67 -2.73 3.35
C GLN A 56 -8.28 -3.06 4.79
N THR A 57 -7.43 -4.05 5.01
CA THR A 57 -6.91 -4.38 6.35
C THR A 57 -6.10 -3.22 6.92
N ALA A 58 -5.25 -2.58 6.10
CA ALA A 58 -4.50 -1.40 6.52
C ALA A 58 -5.44 -0.24 6.92
N TYR A 59 -6.52 0.00 6.18
CA TYR A 59 -7.53 0.99 6.54
C TYR A 59 -8.23 0.64 7.85
N GLN A 60 -8.70 -0.59 8.03
CA GLN A 60 -9.37 -1.03 9.25
C GLN A 60 -8.47 -0.89 10.49
N LEU A 61 -7.20 -1.25 10.37
CA LEU A 61 -6.21 -1.12 11.45
C LEU A 61 -5.97 0.34 11.87
N LEU A 62 -6.13 1.30 10.96
CA LEU A 62 -6.04 2.72 11.27
C LEU A 62 -7.32 3.29 11.93
N GLY A 63 -8.29 2.44 12.27
CA GLY A 63 -9.50 2.83 12.99
C GLY A 63 -10.70 3.15 12.10
N PHE A 64 -10.61 2.89 10.79
CA PHE A 64 -11.69 3.13 9.84
C PHE A 64 -12.54 1.86 9.67
N THR A 65 -13.50 1.63 10.56
CA THR A 65 -14.33 0.41 10.47
C THR A 65 -15.73 0.64 9.89
N GLU A 66 -16.50 1.67 10.26
CA GLU A 66 -17.86 1.85 9.71
C GLU A 66 -18.32 3.31 9.77
N ASN A 67 -18.25 4.08 8.66
CA ASN A 67 -19.04 5.32 8.46
C ASN A 67 -18.85 5.92 7.05
N ILE A 68 -19.80 6.74 6.59
CA ILE A 68 -19.82 7.46 5.29
C ILE A 68 -18.54 8.29 5.02
N ALA A 69 -17.79 8.65 6.07
CA ALA A 69 -16.46 9.23 5.99
C ALA A 69 -15.40 8.32 5.33
N PHE A 70 -15.60 7.00 5.35
CA PHE A 70 -14.71 5.99 4.77
C PHE A 70 -14.54 6.17 3.27
N GLU A 71 -15.63 6.30 2.50
CA GLU A 71 -15.55 6.49 1.05
C GLU A 71 -14.86 7.82 0.69
N SER A 72 -15.09 8.87 1.49
CA SER A 72 -14.54 10.20 1.20
C SER A 72 -13.02 10.29 1.27
N ILE A 73 -12.35 9.48 2.09
CA ILE A 73 -10.89 9.51 2.25
C ILE A 73 -10.19 8.30 1.61
N THR A 74 -10.88 7.16 1.50
CA THR A 74 -10.29 5.94 0.91
C THR A 74 -9.76 6.20 -0.50
N ASP A 75 -10.48 6.98 -1.30
CA ASP A 75 -10.03 7.39 -2.63
C ASP A 75 -8.74 8.21 -2.60
N GLU A 76 -8.57 9.11 -1.62
CA GLU A 76 -7.36 9.92 -1.47
C GLU A 76 -6.17 9.08 -1.02
N LEU A 77 -6.38 8.17 -0.06
CA LEU A 77 -5.35 7.24 0.40
C LEU A 77 -4.92 6.30 -0.74
N HIS A 78 -5.89 5.79 -1.51
CA HIS A 78 -5.65 4.93 -2.65
C HIS A 78 -4.89 5.66 -3.77
N LYS A 79 -5.28 6.90 -4.09
CA LYS A 79 -4.54 7.76 -5.03
C LYS A 79 -3.11 8.01 -4.55
N ALA A 80 -2.92 8.35 -3.27
CA ALA A 80 -1.59 8.60 -2.71
C ALA A 80 -0.68 7.36 -2.78
N PHE A 81 -1.24 6.18 -2.52
CA PHE A 81 -0.52 4.90 -2.65
C PHE A 81 -0.04 4.66 -4.09
N PHE A 82 -0.94 4.81 -5.07
CA PHE A 82 -0.58 4.58 -6.47
C PHE A 82 0.31 5.65 -7.07
N ILE A 83 0.21 6.91 -6.63
CA ILE A 83 1.16 7.96 -7.02
C ILE A 83 2.56 7.57 -6.55
N ALA A 84 2.72 7.17 -5.28
CA ALA A 84 4.01 6.76 -4.74
C ALA A 84 4.60 5.56 -5.51
N LEU A 85 3.78 4.55 -5.80
CA LEU A 85 4.19 3.41 -6.62
C LEU A 85 4.58 3.81 -8.04
N LYS A 86 3.80 4.68 -8.69
CA LYS A 86 4.06 5.11 -10.06
C LYS A 86 5.34 5.94 -10.17
N GLU A 87 5.60 6.83 -9.21
CA GLU A 87 6.85 7.59 -9.16
C GLU A 87 8.05 6.67 -8.94
N ASP A 88 7.95 5.70 -8.03
CA ASP A 88 8.99 4.69 -7.84
C ASP A 88 9.21 3.82 -9.09
N GLN A 89 8.16 3.46 -9.82
CA GLN A 89 8.27 2.66 -11.06
C GLN A 89 8.98 3.39 -12.20
N LYS A 90 9.00 4.73 -12.22
CA LYS A 90 9.77 5.52 -13.20
C LYS A 90 11.29 5.39 -12.98
N LEU A 91 11.70 5.00 -11.78
CA LEU A 91 13.10 4.79 -11.45
C LEU A 91 13.61 3.49 -12.09
N SER A 92 14.92 3.47 -12.37
CA SER A 92 15.61 2.26 -12.75
C SER A 92 15.51 1.22 -11.63
N SER A 93 15.57 -0.07 -11.96
CA SER A 93 15.40 -1.14 -10.97
C SER A 93 16.36 -1.04 -9.77
N SER A 94 17.57 -0.50 -9.96
CA SER A 94 18.57 -0.29 -8.91
C SER A 94 18.29 0.90 -8.01
N ASP A 95 17.49 1.86 -8.48
CA ASP A 95 17.19 3.11 -7.77
C ASP A 95 15.86 3.05 -7.03
N ARG A 96 15.05 2.00 -7.27
CA ARG A 96 13.77 1.79 -6.61
C ARG A 96 13.97 1.57 -5.11
N GLU A 97 13.07 2.15 -4.33
CA GLU A 97 13.14 1.97 -2.89
C GLU A 97 12.78 0.52 -2.51
N PRO A 98 13.43 -0.07 -1.49
CA PRO A 98 12.94 -1.31 -0.89
C PRO A 98 11.49 -1.15 -0.43
N ALA A 99 10.65 -2.18 -0.61
CA ALA A 99 9.23 -2.10 -0.28
C ALA A 99 8.95 -1.63 1.16
N PRO A 100 9.70 -2.07 2.20
CA PRO A 100 9.51 -1.55 3.56
C PRO A 100 9.81 -0.05 3.71
N LYS A 101 10.74 0.49 2.92
CA LYS A 101 11.09 1.91 2.94
C LYS A 101 9.99 2.74 2.28
N LEU A 102 9.54 2.30 1.10
CA LEU A 102 8.44 2.94 0.38
C LEU A 102 7.13 2.88 1.20
N ALA A 103 6.87 1.76 1.89
CA ALA A 103 5.70 1.60 2.77
C ALA A 103 5.66 2.64 3.89
N LYS A 104 6.82 2.98 4.49
CA LYS A 104 6.91 4.05 5.49
C LYS A 104 6.62 5.42 4.90
N THR A 105 7.07 5.67 3.67
CA THR A 105 6.76 6.92 2.94
C THR A 105 5.26 7.03 2.66
N VAL A 106 4.64 5.95 2.18
CA VAL A 106 3.19 5.87 1.97
C VAL A 106 2.44 6.11 3.29
N LEU A 107 2.80 5.40 4.35
CA LEU A 107 2.15 5.54 5.66
C LEU A 107 2.27 6.98 6.18
N SER A 108 3.45 7.59 6.06
CA SER A 108 3.65 9.00 6.44
C SER A 108 2.72 9.94 5.67
N ASN A 109 2.53 9.71 4.37
CA ASN A 109 1.61 10.49 3.55
C ASN A 109 0.15 10.25 3.93
N TRP A 110 -0.24 8.99 4.17
CA TRP A 110 -1.57 8.64 4.66
C TRP A 110 -1.88 9.34 5.98
N MET A 111 -0.96 9.31 6.95
CA MET A 111 -1.13 10.01 8.23
C MET A 111 -1.29 11.52 8.07
N LYS A 112 -0.63 12.15 7.09
CA LYS A 112 -0.84 13.58 6.77
C LYS A 112 -2.23 13.84 6.20
N ILE A 113 -2.68 13.03 5.25
CA ILE A 113 -4.02 13.14 4.65
C ILE A 113 -5.08 12.99 5.73
N ILE A 114 -4.97 11.95 6.57
CA ILE A 114 -5.90 11.68 7.66
C ILE A 114 -5.98 12.85 8.65
N ARG A 115 -4.83 13.43 9.04
CA ARG A 115 -4.80 14.61 9.91
C ARG A 115 -5.43 15.84 9.25
N ASN A 116 -5.11 16.10 7.98
CA ASN A 116 -5.64 17.26 7.26
C ASN A 116 -7.16 17.21 7.08
N GLN A 117 -7.74 16.02 7.03
CA GLN A 117 -9.18 15.79 6.95
C GLN A 117 -9.87 15.79 8.34
N GLY A 118 -9.12 16.03 9.42
CA GLY A 118 -9.68 16.14 10.78
C GLY A 118 -9.99 14.81 11.47
N PHE A 119 -9.51 13.68 10.95
CA PHE A 119 -9.74 12.35 11.53
C PHE A 119 -8.77 11.99 12.65
N LEU A 120 -7.68 12.74 12.81
CA LEU A 120 -6.70 12.57 13.89
C LEU A 120 -6.38 13.93 14.50
N ASN A 121 -6.67 14.08 15.81
CA ASN A 121 -6.28 15.22 16.65
C ASN A 121 -4.89 15.01 17.25
#